data_AF-A0A1I8BXH5-F1
#
_entry.id   AF-A0A1I8BXH5-F1
#
_cell.length_a   1.000
_cell.length_b   1.000
_cell.length_c   1.000
_cell.angle_alpha   90.00
_cell.angle_beta   90.00
_cell.angle_gamma   90.00
#
_symmetry.space_group_name_H-M   'P 1'
#
loop_
_entity.id
_entity.type
_entity.pdbx_description
1 polymer ?
#
loop_
_entity_poly.entity_id
_entity_poly.type
_entity_poly.pdbx_seq_one_letter_code
_entity_poly.pdbx_strand_id
1 'polypeptide(L)'
;MNPYNNNTKHQVLSLYSRIIRLSKTWTAKEPKDTYQERAYILSEARNEFRKNIFETDQSKIKQLVDEGHKRVNIALHYGIPYDKPEYLPPSTSYGFF
;
A
#
# COMPACT_ATOMS: atom_id res chain seq x y z
N MET A 1 18.74 6.02 -26.80
CA MET A 1 18.25 5.06 -25.78
C MET A 1 18.50 5.69 -24.42
N ASN A 2 17.46 6.04 -23.65
CA ASN A 2 17.59 6.80 -22.40
C ASN A 2 18.04 5.87 -21.24
N PRO A 3 19.23 6.10 -20.61
CA PRO A 3 19.79 5.19 -19.60
C PRO A 3 18.97 5.09 -18.30
N TYR A 4 17.96 5.96 -18.10
CA TYR A 4 17.09 5.90 -16.91
C TYR A 4 16.04 4.79 -16.95
N ASN A 5 15.78 4.17 -18.12
CA ASN A 5 14.64 3.26 -18.29
C ASN A 5 14.82 1.89 -17.60
N ASN A 6 16.06 1.47 -17.35
CA ASN A 6 16.33 0.21 -16.64
C ASN A 6 16.14 0.33 -15.12
N ASN A 7 16.20 1.55 -14.56
CA ASN A 7 16.13 1.76 -13.10
C ASN A 7 14.69 1.65 -12.57
N THR A 8 13.70 2.16 -13.32
CA THR A 8 12.29 2.22 -12.89
C THR A 8 11.69 0.83 -12.65
N LYS A 9 11.90 -0.13 -13.56
CA LYS A 9 11.39 -1.51 -13.39
C LYS A 9 11.98 -2.20 -12.17
N HIS A 10 13.28 -2.02 -11.92
CA HIS A 10 13.93 -2.57 -10.74
C HIS A 10 13.39 -1.95 -9.45
N GLN A 11 13.13 -0.64 -9.43
CA GLN A 11 12.52 0.04 -8.28
C GLN A 11 11.11 -0.48 -7.98
N VAL A 12 10.27 -0.61 -9.01
CA VAL A 12 8.90 -1.16 -8.88
C VAL A 12 8.93 -2.58 -8.30
N LEU A 13 9.76 -3.47 -8.86
CA LEU A 13 9.87 -4.85 -8.38
C LEU A 13 10.48 -4.95 -6.98
N SER A 14 11.45 -4.08 -6.66
CA SER A 14 12.06 -3.99 -5.34
C SER A 14 11.03 -3.56 -4.28
N LEU A 15 10.23 -2.53 -4.58
CA LEU A 15 9.14 -2.08 -3.73
C LEU A 15 8.10 -3.18 -3.53
N TYR A 16 7.63 -3.82 -4.61
CA TYR A 16 6.68 -4.94 -4.54
C TYR A 16 7.22 -6.05 -3.63
N SER A 17 8.45 -6.50 -3.87
CA SER A 17 9.10 -7.55 -3.08
C SER A 17 9.22 -7.17 -1.61
N ARG A 18 9.53 -5.90 -1.31
CA ARG A 18 9.58 -5.38 0.06
C ARG A 18 8.22 -5.47 0.73
N ILE A 19 7.13 -5.09 0.05
CA ILE A 19 5.78 -5.17 0.60
C ILE A 19 5.33 -6.63 0.82
N ILE A 20 5.67 -7.54 -0.09
CA ILE A 20 5.37 -8.97 0.07
C ILE A 20 6.16 -9.60 1.22
N ARG A 21 7.40 -9.15 1.47
CA ARG A 21 8.15 -9.56 2.66
C ARG A 21 7.52 -9.00 3.93
N LEU A 22 7.14 -7.72 3.89
CA LEU A 22 6.47 -7.06 4.99
C LEU A 22 5.20 -7.83 5.39
N SER A 23 4.33 -8.19 4.44
CA SER A 23 3.11 -8.96 4.74
C SER A 23 3.38 -10.34 5.33
N LYS A 24 4.57 -10.92 5.16
CA LYS A 24 4.94 -12.20 5.79
C LYS A 24 5.50 -12.03 7.20
N THR A 25 6.24 -10.95 7.44
CA THR A 25 6.90 -10.69 8.74
C THR A 25 6.12 -9.73 9.63
N TRP A 26 5.05 -9.14 9.14
CA TRP A 26 4.24 -8.18 9.86
C TRP A 26 3.69 -8.77 11.16
N THR A 27 3.75 -8.00 12.24
CA THR A 27 3.14 -8.36 13.52
C THR A 27 2.28 -7.18 13.93
N ALA A 28 0.98 -7.40 14.07
CA ALA A 28 0.07 -6.35 14.49
C ALA A 28 0.34 -5.97 15.94
N LYS A 29 -0.07 -4.76 16.33
CA LYS A 29 -0.04 -4.34 17.74
C LYS A 29 -0.86 -5.27 18.61
N GLU A 30 -2.02 -5.67 18.11
CA GLU A 30 -2.89 -6.66 18.71
C GLU A 30 -2.67 -8.02 18.03
N PRO A 31 -2.16 -9.05 18.73
CA PRO A 31 -1.79 -10.32 18.10
C PRO A 31 -2.92 -10.97 17.28
N LYS A 32 -4.17 -10.82 17.72
CA LYS A 32 -5.39 -11.30 17.04
C LYS A 32 -5.55 -10.72 15.62
N ASP A 33 -5.08 -9.51 15.39
CA ASP A 33 -5.27 -8.80 14.12
C ASP A 33 -4.15 -9.10 13.11
N THR A 34 -3.07 -9.77 13.55
CA THR A 34 -1.89 -10.06 12.71
C THR A 34 -2.27 -10.78 11.42
N TYR A 35 -3.14 -11.78 11.48
CA TYR A 35 -3.55 -12.51 10.27
C TYR A 35 -4.31 -11.60 9.29
N GLN A 36 -5.25 -10.82 9.80
CA GLN A 36 -6.07 -9.90 9.00
C GLN A 36 -5.21 -8.78 8.39
N GLU A 37 -4.29 -8.20 9.17
CA GLU A 37 -3.37 -7.16 8.72
C GLU A 37 -2.41 -7.66 7.65
N ARG A 38 -1.86 -8.87 7.81
CA ARG A 38 -1.03 -9.52 6.77
C ARG A 38 -1.80 -9.74 5.48
N ALA A 39 -3.02 -10.26 5.58
CA ALA A 39 -3.88 -10.49 4.43
C ALA A 39 -4.19 -9.16 3.71
N TYR A 40 -4.49 -8.11 4.47
CA TYR A 40 -4.74 -6.78 3.93
C TYR A 40 -3.53 -6.20 3.20
N ILE A 41 -2.34 -6.19 3.81
CA ILE A 41 -1.12 -5.68 3.16
C ILE A 41 -0.90 -6.39 1.82
N LEU A 42 -1.10 -7.72 1.79
CA LEU A 42 -0.94 -8.51 0.58
C LEU A 42 -2.00 -8.18 -0.49
N SER A 43 -3.28 -8.09 -0.12
CA SER A 43 -4.35 -7.79 -1.07
C SER A 43 -4.22 -6.38 -1.63
N GLU A 44 -3.91 -5.40 -0.77
CA GLU A 44 -3.77 -4.01 -1.14
C GLU A 44 -2.60 -3.82 -2.10
N ALA A 45 -1.44 -4.40 -1.79
CA ALA A 45 -0.28 -4.38 -2.68
C ALA A 45 -0.59 -4.98 -4.05
N ARG A 46 -1.31 -6.11 -4.10
CA ARG A 46 -1.70 -6.73 -5.37
C ARG A 46 -2.65 -5.83 -6.17
N ASN A 47 -3.63 -5.23 -5.50
CA ASN A 47 -4.61 -4.36 -6.14
C ASN A 47 -3.94 -3.10 -6.70
N GLU A 48 -3.12 -2.41 -5.91
CA GLU A 48 -2.45 -1.18 -6.34
C GLU A 48 -1.49 -1.40 -7.51
N PHE A 49 -0.70 -2.48 -7.49
CA PHE A 49 0.21 -2.79 -8.60
C PHE A 49 -0.57 -3.21 -9.85
N ARG A 50 -1.70 -3.91 -9.70
CA ARG A 50 -2.55 -4.30 -10.83
C ARG A 50 -3.26 -3.11 -11.47
N LYS A 51 -3.73 -2.13 -10.67
CA LYS A 51 -4.34 -0.89 -11.17
C LYS A 51 -3.39 -0.10 -12.10
N ASN A 52 -2.09 -0.15 -11.82
CA ASN A 52 -1.06 0.61 -12.54
C ASN A 52 -0.27 -0.23 -13.56
N ILE A 53 -0.71 -1.44 -13.91
CA ILE A 53 0.05 -2.36 -14.77
C ILE A 53 0.29 -1.81 -16.19
N PHE A 54 -0.59 -0.94 -16.67
CA PHE A 54 -0.51 -0.31 -18.00
C PHE A 54 0.04 1.12 -17.95
N GLU A 55 0.49 1.61 -16.79
CA GLU A 55 1.10 2.93 -16.70
C GLU A 55 2.45 2.93 -17.44
N THR A 56 2.65 3.94 -18.29
CA THR A 56 3.85 4.08 -19.13
C THR A 56 4.59 5.38 -18.91
N ASP A 57 3.93 6.38 -18.29
CA ASP A 57 4.57 7.64 -17.92
C ASP A 57 5.58 7.40 -16.80
N GLN A 58 6.86 7.58 -17.12
CA GLN A 58 7.96 7.40 -16.20
C GLN A 58 7.87 8.32 -14.97
N SER A 59 7.35 9.53 -15.14
CA SER A 59 7.19 10.48 -14.03
C SER A 59 6.12 9.98 -13.05
N LYS A 60 5.00 9.48 -13.59
CA LYS A 60 3.91 8.92 -12.81
C LYS A 60 4.34 7.64 -12.08
N ILE A 61 5.06 6.74 -12.75
CA ILE A 61 5.58 5.51 -12.13
C ILE A 61 6.50 5.85 -10.96
N LYS A 62 7.40 6.82 -11.14
CA LYS A 62 8.30 7.26 -10.06
C LYS A 62 7.52 7.81 -8.86
N GLN A 63 6.51 8.64 -9.10
CA GLN A 63 5.64 9.16 -8.04
C GLN A 63 4.94 8.05 -7.27
N LEU A 64 4.40 7.05 -7.97
CA LEU A 64 3.74 5.89 -7.36
C LEU A 64 4.70 5.05 -6.52
N VAL A 65 5.93 4.84 -7.00
CA VAL A 65 6.99 4.14 -6.24
C VAL A 65 7.35 4.92 -4.97
N ASP A 66 7.55 6.24 -5.08
CA ASP A 66 7.88 7.10 -3.95
C ASP A 66 6.73 7.11 -2.91
N GLU A 67 5.48 7.15 -3.36
CA GLU A 67 4.30 7.06 -2.50
C GLU A 67 4.22 5.71 -1.79
N GLY A 68 4.44 4.60 -2.51
CA GLY A 68 4.46 3.26 -1.91
C GLY A 68 5.54 3.12 -0.84
N HIS A 69 6.74 3.69 -1.06
CA HIS A 69 7.77 3.76 -0.03
C HIS A 69 7.35 4.56 1.20
N LYS A 70 6.69 5.71 1.01
CA LYS A 70 6.15 6.52 2.11
C LYS A 70 5.11 5.73 2.92
N ARG A 71 4.16 5.07 2.25
CA ARG A 71 3.13 4.24 2.91
C ARG A 71 3.75 3.12 3.74
N VAL A 72 4.75 2.40 3.19
CA VAL A 72 5.48 1.37 3.93
C VAL A 72 6.17 1.93 5.18
N ASN A 73 6.80 3.11 5.07
CA ASN A 73 7.47 3.74 6.21
C ASN A 73 6.47 4.21 7.28
N ILE A 74 5.32 4.75 6.88
CA ILE A 74 4.22 5.14 7.79
C ILE A 74 3.70 3.89 8.51
N ALA A 75 3.43 2.81 7.78
CA ALA A 75 2.95 1.56 8.38
C ALA A 75 3.93 1.03 9.42
N LEU A 76 5.23 0.96 9.09
CA LEU A 76 6.26 0.51 10.01
C LEU A 76 6.41 1.43 11.24
N HIS A 77 6.30 2.74 11.07
CA HIS A 77 6.45 3.70 12.16
C HIS A 77 5.27 3.66 13.13
N TYR A 78 4.04 3.59 12.61
CA TYR A 78 2.83 3.63 13.43
C TYR A 78 2.29 2.25 13.80
N GLY A 79 2.78 1.16 13.19
CA GLY A 79 2.27 -0.20 13.36
C GLY A 79 0.82 -0.34 12.90
N ILE A 80 0.42 0.41 11.87
CA ILE A 80 -0.94 0.40 11.30
C ILE A 80 -0.79 0.29 9.78
N PRO A 81 -1.24 -0.81 9.15
CA PRO A 81 -1.05 -1.02 7.72
C PRO A 81 -2.18 -0.42 6.87
N TYR A 82 -3.31 -0.09 7.49
CA TYR A 82 -4.48 0.49 6.85
C TYR A 82 -4.31 2.00 6.68
N ASP A 83 -4.80 2.54 5.57
CA ASP A 83 -5.15 3.96 5.56
C ASP A 83 -6.22 4.16 6.64
N LYS A 84 -5.99 5.12 7.56
CA LYS A 84 -7.01 5.51 8.53
C LYS A 84 -8.27 5.82 7.70
N PRO A 85 -9.40 5.13 7.90
CA PRO A 85 -10.62 5.53 7.20
C PRO A 85 -10.83 7.01 7.52
N GLU A 86 -10.92 7.85 6.48
CA GLU A 86 -11.52 9.17 6.65
C GLU A 86 -12.84 8.91 7.35
N TYR A 87 -13.03 9.53 8.53
CA TYR A 87 -14.27 9.45 9.26
C TYR A 87 -15.37 9.90 8.30
N LEU A 88 -16.07 8.95 7.67
CA LEU A 88 -17.35 9.24 7.07
C LEU A 88 -18.20 9.72 8.24
N PRO A 89 -18.68 10.99 8.24
CA PRO A 89 -19.57 11.44 9.29
C PRO A 89 -20.72 10.44 9.36
N PRO A 90 -21.16 10.04 10.56
CA PRO A 90 -22.29 9.14 10.67
C PRO A 90 -23.45 9.86 9.98
N SER A 91 -23.92 9.31 8.87
CA SER A 91 -25.18 9.75 8.28
C SER A 91 -26.24 9.55 9.36
N THR A 92 -26.53 10.60 10.10
CA THR A 92 -27.65 10.68 11.02
C THR A 92 -28.89 10.51 10.17
N SER A 93 -29.40 9.28 10.09
CA SER A 93 -30.80 9.06 9.76
C SER A 93 -31.38 8.19 10.86
N TYR A 94 -31.51 8.81 12.03
CA TYR A 94 -32.49 8.39 13.02
C TYR A 94 -33.87 8.80 12.44
N GLY A 95 -34.39 7.97 11.55
CA GLY A 95 -35.74 8.12 11.02
C GLY A 95 -36.74 7.45 11.97
N PHE A 96 -37.22 8.19 12.96
CA PHE A 96 -38.57 7.94 13.49
C PHE A 96 -39.56 8.30 12.39
N PHE A 97 -40.43 7.37 11.99
CA PHE A 97 -41.88 7.52 11.86
C PHE A 97 -42.51 6.13 11.79
#